data_AF-A0A954PFN5-F1
#
_entry.id   AF-A0A954PFN5-F1
#
_cell.length_a   1.000
_cell.length_b   1.000
_cell.length_c   1.000
_cell.angle_alpha   90.00
_cell.angle_beta   90.00
_cell.angle_gamma   90.00
#
_symmetry.space_group_name_H-M   'P 1'
#
loop_
_entity.id
_entity.type
_entity.pdbx_description
1 polymer ?
#
loop_
_entity_poly.entity_id
_entity_poly.type
_entity_poly.pdbx_seq_one_letter_code
_entity_poly.pdbx_strand_id
1 'polypeptide(L)'
;MSHIVSILRAAHCRSTHHYFAVDALQYVTSVSGKRIAKMLLKYHDEYLDGAKAPDRKFRDFKNHVIHVSEGGWGGAVQACQEWKNRVVEHLDARRWKKAAYAAGVLSHYFTDPLMPLHTAQSDRESVVHRPMEWSVCQSYENIYSRCQALPQLAFPLGLSEDWLGQAVLQGAQFAHQYYSFLVRDYDLIQGCQDPPAGLSEESQEVFAKLFQLALTGWGAVLTRLTDETSAEIPEFSLNLTSLLATIDMPLAWIVRKISSFNERRAVAAILQEYETTGSLVKNVPAEVRAVQAERAKQPMAEARIRQGAASGQRPKRAINDTQAFPRVARTATTVSVVQQEFATTTRNKSLADANIVSPSTPASLPPPDSDQETQPSGSRVGLSSDLVQAPSIGPKTAARFARIGIHSIGQFLSADLESVRQQLDTRWITIELLSEWQDQARLVCALPILCGYKAQLLVAAGCRSAHHLEHCVPSVLYREIVGVCQGIDGRRILRSSPIPTLQDVENWIAAARAMAERAA
;
A
#
# COMPACT_ATOMS: atom_id res chain seq x y z
N MET A 1 19.06 -4.43 10.60
CA MET A 1 18.00 -3.60 9.98
C MET A 1 17.00 -4.46 9.19
N SER A 2 17.44 -5.46 8.41
CA SER A 2 16.53 -6.25 7.54
C SER A 2 15.35 -6.91 8.27
N HIS A 3 15.54 -7.57 9.41
CA HIS A 3 14.43 -8.21 10.14
C HIS A 3 13.36 -7.23 10.62
N ILE A 4 13.78 -6.04 11.10
CA ILE A 4 12.86 -4.97 11.53
C ILE A 4 12.08 -4.45 10.33
N VAL A 5 12.74 -4.23 9.19
CA VAL A 5 12.11 -3.83 7.94
C VAL A 5 11.07 -4.87 7.51
N SER A 6 11.40 -6.16 7.51
CA SER A 6 10.45 -7.23 7.17
C SER A 6 9.22 -7.24 8.08
N ILE A 7 9.43 -7.03 9.39
CA ILE A 7 8.33 -6.94 10.36
C ILE A 7 7.46 -5.71 10.08
N LEU A 8 8.06 -4.53 9.88
CA LEU A 8 7.32 -3.30 9.57
C LEU A 8 6.55 -3.40 8.25
N ARG A 9 7.12 -4.04 7.22
CA ARG A 9 6.43 -4.32 5.96
C ARG A 9 5.15 -5.11 6.20
N ALA A 10 5.26 -6.24 6.90
CA ALA A 10 4.11 -7.09 7.18
C ALA A 10 3.07 -6.37 8.06
N ALA A 11 3.53 -5.72 9.12
CA ALA A 11 2.67 -5.14 10.13
C ALA A 11 2.06 -3.80 9.74
N HIS A 12 2.76 -2.90 9.05
CA HIS A 12 2.33 -1.51 8.89
C HIS A 12 2.27 -1.01 7.44
N CYS A 13 2.95 -1.64 6.47
CA CYS A 13 2.90 -1.17 5.09
C CYS A 13 1.56 -1.51 4.40
N ARG A 14 0.88 -0.49 3.86
CA ARG A 14 -0.47 -0.60 3.27
C ARG A 14 -0.63 0.20 1.97
N SER A 15 0.45 0.76 1.46
CA SER A 15 0.52 1.49 0.19
C SER A 15 1.95 1.42 -0.32
N THR A 16 2.14 1.67 -1.62
CA THR A 16 3.47 1.75 -2.25
C THR A 16 4.37 2.75 -1.52
N HIS A 17 3.85 3.91 -1.10
CA HIS A 17 4.63 4.89 -0.31
C HIS A 17 5.14 4.35 1.03
N HIS A 18 4.33 3.58 1.78
CA HIS A 18 4.83 2.94 3.01
C HIS A 18 6.00 1.99 2.69
N TYR A 19 5.85 1.19 1.64
CA TYR A 19 6.90 0.25 1.26
C TYR A 19 8.17 0.98 0.80
N PHE A 20 8.06 1.98 -0.08
CA PHE A 20 9.20 2.80 -0.51
C PHE A 20 9.88 3.49 0.68
N ALA A 21 9.11 4.09 1.59
CA ALA A 21 9.64 4.76 2.77
C ALA A 21 10.50 3.82 3.63
N VAL A 22 10.08 2.57 3.81
CA VAL A 22 10.81 1.59 4.64
C VAL A 22 11.95 0.92 3.88
N ASP A 23 11.71 0.50 2.63
CA ASP A 23 12.68 -0.25 1.84
C ASP A 23 13.85 0.62 1.37
N ALA A 24 13.62 1.92 1.17
CA ALA A 24 14.69 2.87 0.83
C ALA A 24 15.77 2.96 1.91
N LEU A 25 15.45 2.63 3.17
CA LEU A 25 16.38 2.76 4.30
C LEU A 25 17.63 1.89 4.16
N GLN A 26 17.57 0.80 3.38
CA GLN A 26 18.74 -0.03 3.11
C GLN A 26 19.73 0.63 2.14
N TYR A 27 19.29 1.63 1.36
CA TYR A 27 20.11 2.38 0.42
C TYR A 27 20.70 3.65 1.03
N VAL A 28 20.41 3.92 2.30
CA VAL A 28 21.02 5.04 3.01
C VAL A 28 22.50 4.75 3.24
N THR A 29 23.34 5.71 2.87
CA THR A 29 24.79 5.62 2.98
C THR A 29 25.29 6.54 4.09
N SER A 30 26.60 6.55 4.37
CA SER A 30 27.24 7.26 5.49
C SER A 30 26.89 6.73 6.90
N VAL A 31 27.66 7.17 7.90
CA VAL A 31 27.40 6.86 9.31
C VAL A 31 26.16 7.63 9.80
N SER A 32 26.09 8.94 9.55
CA SER A 32 24.96 9.80 9.94
C SER A 32 23.65 9.37 9.26
N GLY A 33 23.71 9.00 7.99
CA GLY A 33 22.58 8.41 7.26
C GLY A 33 22.05 7.14 7.95
N LYS A 34 22.92 6.22 8.34
CA LYS A 34 22.49 5.02 9.08
C LYS A 34 21.84 5.36 10.43
N ARG A 35 22.24 6.47 11.08
CA ARG A 35 21.59 6.96 12.30
C ARG A 35 20.20 7.52 12.02
N ILE A 36 20.00 8.32 10.97
CA ILE A 36 18.66 8.79 10.59
C ILE A 36 17.75 7.62 10.20
N ALA A 37 18.26 6.59 9.52
CA ALA A 37 17.47 5.39 9.22
C ALA A 37 17.00 4.68 10.50
N LYS A 38 17.87 4.52 11.51
CA LYS A 38 17.47 3.98 12.81
C LYS A 38 16.47 4.89 13.55
N MET A 39 16.62 6.21 13.44
CA MET A 39 15.64 7.16 13.99
C MET A 39 14.25 6.93 13.38
N LEU A 40 14.17 6.83 12.05
CA LEU A 40 12.91 6.61 11.32
C LEU A 40 12.29 5.26 11.69
N LEU A 41 13.08 4.19 11.82
CA LEU A 41 12.59 2.89 12.30
C LEU A 41 12.07 2.94 13.75
N LYS A 42 12.72 3.72 14.62
CA LYS A 42 12.28 3.91 16.00
C LYS A 42 10.94 4.66 16.07
N TYR A 43 10.74 5.67 15.23
CA TYR A 43 9.52 6.47 15.14
C TYR A 43 8.69 6.11 13.90
N HIS A 44 8.57 4.82 13.61
CA HIS A 44 7.94 4.33 12.37
C HIS A 44 6.47 4.71 12.25
N ASP A 45 5.72 4.78 13.36
CA ASP A 45 4.32 5.21 13.34
C ASP A 45 4.17 6.60 12.71
N GLU A 46 4.99 7.56 13.15
CA GLU A 46 4.97 8.92 12.61
C GLU A 46 5.52 8.99 11.20
N TYR A 47 6.58 8.24 10.91
CA TYR A 47 7.17 8.18 9.58
C TYR A 47 6.17 7.66 8.55
N LEU A 48 5.48 6.56 8.85
CA LEU A 48 4.48 5.96 7.96
C LEU A 48 3.21 6.80 7.89
N ASP A 49 2.75 7.38 9.00
CA ASP A 49 1.63 8.33 8.99
C ASP A 49 1.94 9.55 8.10
N GLY A 50 3.18 10.04 8.12
CA GLY A 50 3.66 11.08 7.22
C GLY A 50 3.64 10.65 5.75
N ALA A 51 4.10 9.43 5.45
CA ALA A 51 4.17 8.89 4.08
C ALA A 51 2.80 8.67 3.40
N LYS A 52 1.69 8.82 4.12
CA LYS A 52 0.32 8.81 3.56
C LYS A 52 -0.46 10.08 3.84
N ALA A 53 0.10 11.03 4.57
CA ALA A 53 -0.59 12.26 4.94
C ALA A 53 -0.97 13.11 3.72
N PRO A 54 -0.17 13.21 2.64
CA PRO A 54 -0.58 13.96 1.45
C PRO A 54 -1.88 13.43 0.83
N ASP A 55 -2.03 12.12 0.62
CA ASP A 55 -3.27 11.55 0.09
C ASP A 55 -4.46 11.61 1.05
N ARG A 56 -4.21 11.41 2.35
CA ARG A 56 -5.29 11.20 3.32
C ARG A 56 -5.74 12.46 4.03
N LYS A 57 -4.79 13.35 4.35
CA LYS A 57 -5.01 14.50 5.22
C LYS A 57 -4.95 15.81 4.45
N PHE A 58 -3.92 16.01 3.63
CA PHE A 58 -3.71 17.29 2.93
C PHE A 58 -4.58 17.37 1.68
N ARG A 59 -4.60 16.29 0.90
CA ARG A 59 -5.38 16.15 -0.34
C ARG A 59 -5.08 17.27 -1.33
N ASP A 60 -3.83 17.71 -1.35
CA ASP A 60 -3.29 18.79 -2.15
C ASP A 60 -2.72 18.25 -3.47
N PHE A 61 -3.53 17.51 -4.22
CA PHE A 61 -3.11 16.66 -5.36
C PHE A 61 -2.27 17.35 -6.44
N LYS A 62 -2.35 18.68 -6.60
CA LYS A 62 -1.45 19.44 -7.47
C LYS A 62 0.04 19.27 -7.07
N ASN A 63 0.30 19.11 -5.78
CA ASN A 63 1.65 18.95 -5.23
C ASN A 63 2.23 17.55 -5.44
N HIS A 64 1.47 16.63 -6.05
CA HIS A 64 1.89 15.25 -6.31
C HIS A 64 2.45 15.11 -7.73
N VAL A 65 2.13 16.06 -8.61
CA VAL A 65 2.38 15.93 -10.05
C VAL A 65 3.48 16.85 -10.57
N ILE A 66 4.11 16.43 -11.67
CA ILE A 66 4.97 17.24 -12.55
C ILE A 66 4.68 16.87 -14.00
N HIS A 67 3.85 17.66 -14.68
CA HIS A 67 3.54 17.48 -16.09
C HIS A 67 4.73 17.90 -16.96
N VAL A 68 5.58 16.93 -17.29
CA VAL A 68 6.88 17.15 -17.93
C VAL A 68 6.73 17.85 -19.28
N SER A 69 5.77 17.41 -20.09
CA SER A 69 5.50 17.98 -21.41
C SER A 69 4.84 19.37 -21.38
N GLU A 70 4.37 19.82 -20.21
CA GLU A 70 3.70 21.12 -20.00
C GLU A 70 4.63 22.10 -19.24
N GLY A 71 5.92 22.05 -19.55
CA GLY A 71 6.92 22.91 -18.90
C GLY A 71 7.15 22.60 -17.42
N GLY A 72 6.82 21.38 -16.97
CA GLY A 72 6.93 20.98 -15.56
C GLY A 72 5.80 21.50 -14.68
N TRP A 73 4.60 21.72 -15.24
CA TRP A 73 3.43 22.16 -14.47
C TRP A 73 3.12 21.20 -13.33
N GLY A 74 2.91 21.72 -12.12
CA GLY A 74 2.71 20.92 -10.92
C GLY A 74 3.27 21.60 -9.69
N GLY A 75 3.19 20.94 -8.53
CA GLY A 75 3.66 21.48 -7.25
C GLY A 75 4.69 20.63 -6.52
N ALA A 76 5.08 19.47 -7.06
CA ALA A 76 5.90 18.51 -6.33
C ALA A 76 7.29 19.02 -5.97
N VAL A 77 7.93 19.83 -6.83
CA VAL A 77 9.23 20.45 -6.53
C VAL A 77 9.12 21.37 -5.31
N GLN A 78 8.11 22.25 -5.29
CA GLN A 78 7.91 23.20 -4.20
C GLN A 78 7.56 22.46 -2.90
N ALA A 79 6.69 21.46 -2.96
CA ALA A 79 6.33 20.63 -1.81
C ALA A 79 7.54 19.87 -1.25
N CYS A 80 8.38 19.30 -2.12
CA CYS A 80 9.63 18.65 -1.71
C CYS A 80 10.56 19.63 -0.99
N GLN A 81 10.76 20.84 -1.52
CA GLN A 81 11.62 21.84 -0.87
C GLN A 81 11.06 22.30 0.48
N GLU A 82 9.76 22.53 0.56
CA GLU A 82 9.11 22.90 1.82
C GLU A 82 9.30 21.82 2.89
N TRP A 83 9.04 20.57 2.55
CA TRP A 83 9.14 19.47 3.51
C TRP A 83 10.59 19.09 3.82
N LYS A 84 11.54 19.28 2.89
CA LYS A 84 12.99 19.23 3.17
C LYS A 84 13.36 20.20 4.28
N ASN A 85 12.94 21.46 4.16
CA ASN A 85 13.23 22.49 5.15
C ASN A 85 12.63 22.13 6.52
N ARG A 86 11.40 21.60 6.56
CA ARG A 86 10.76 21.13 7.80
C ARG A 86 11.51 19.96 8.44
N VAL A 87 12.02 19.01 7.64
CA VAL A 87 12.85 17.91 8.16
C VAL A 87 14.09 18.47 8.83
N VAL A 88 14.86 19.33 8.14
CA VAL A 88 16.09 19.93 8.67
C VAL A 88 15.80 20.74 9.93
N GLU A 89 14.78 21.62 9.92
CA GLU A 89 14.38 22.40 11.10
C GLU A 89 14.08 21.49 12.31
N HIS A 90 13.40 20.38 12.09
CA HIS A 90 13.07 19.44 13.15
C HIS A 90 14.27 18.61 13.62
N LEU A 91 15.22 18.28 12.74
CA LEU A 91 16.49 17.65 13.11
C LEU A 91 17.35 18.60 13.95
N ASP A 92 17.53 19.84 13.50
CA ASP A 92 18.28 20.89 14.21
C ASP A 92 17.72 21.14 15.61
N ALA A 93 16.39 21.22 15.71
CA ALA A 93 15.70 21.37 16.98
C ALA A 93 15.61 20.07 17.81
N ARG A 94 16.24 18.98 17.36
CA ARG A 94 16.24 17.64 17.99
C ARG A 94 14.84 17.08 18.24
N ARG A 95 13.85 17.49 17.44
CA ARG A 95 12.46 17.03 17.50
C ARG A 95 12.27 15.77 16.66
N TRP A 96 12.98 14.70 17.00
CA TRP A 96 13.12 13.47 16.19
C TRP A 96 11.80 12.87 15.69
N LYS A 97 10.78 12.87 16.56
CA LYS A 97 9.43 12.37 16.23
C LYS A 97 8.75 13.20 15.14
N LYS A 98 8.89 14.54 15.20
CA LYS A 98 8.38 15.44 14.15
C LYS A 98 9.22 15.35 12.88
N ALA A 99 10.54 15.20 13.01
CA ALA A 99 11.43 14.97 11.87
C ALA A 99 11.05 13.68 11.13
N ALA A 100 10.70 12.61 11.85
CA ALA A 100 10.22 11.36 11.26
C ALA A 100 8.93 11.57 10.45
N TYR A 101 7.93 12.24 11.03
CA TYR A 101 6.70 12.59 10.29
C TYR A 101 6.99 13.41 9.04
N ALA A 102 7.79 14.48 9.16
CA ALA A 102 8.15 15.34 8.04
C ALA A 102 8.93 14.59 6.94
N ALA A 103 9.83 13.67 7.32
CA ALA A 103 10.54 12.83 6.37
C ALA A 103 9.60 11.86 5.66
N GLY A 104 8.58 11.36 6.36
CA GLY A 104 7.51 10.56 5.76
C GLY A 104 6.77 11.34 4.69
N VAL A 105 6.32 12.55 5.01
CA VAL A 105 5.65 13.42 4.05
C VAL A 105 6.56 13.76 2.86
N LEU A 106 7.81 14.10 3.11
CA LEU A 106 8.77 14.37 2.04
C LEU A 106 8.97 13.16 1.14
N SER A 107 9.04 11.95 1.71
CA SER A 107 9.19 10.71 0.92
C SER A 107 8.06 10.54 -0.08
N HIS A 108 6.82 10.90 0.30
CA HIS A 108 5.64 10.80 -0.55
C HIS A 108 5.80 11.70 -1.79
N TYR A 109 5.94 13.02 -1.57
CA TYR A 109 6.09 13.99 -2.66
C TYR A 109 7.33 13.76 -3.52
N PHE A 110 8.40 13.17 -2.95
CA PHE A 110 9.58 12.79 -3.73
C PHE A 110 9.28 11.62 -4.67
N THR A 111 8.46 10.67 -4.23
CA THR A 111 8.16 9.45 -4.99
C THR A 111 7.01 9.57 -5.98
N ASP A 112 6.04 10.46 -5.79
CA ASP A 112 4.91 10.61 -6.73
C ASP A 112 5.38 10.92 -8.16
N PRO A 113 6.30 11.89 -8.39
CA PRO A 113 6.75 12.19 -9.75
C PRO A 113 7.55 11.05 -10.39
N LEU A 114 7.99 10.05 -9.61
CA LEU A 114 8.65 8.84 -10.12
C LEU A 114 7.64 7.79 -10.59
N MET A 115 6.35 7.96 -10.28
CA MET A 115 5.25 7.20 -10.82
C MET A 115 4.73 7.88 -12.09
N PRO A 116 4.79 7.24 -13.28
CA PRO A 116 4.53 7.91 -14.55
C PRO A 116 3.16 8.58 -14.64
N LEU A 117 2.13 8.06 -13.97
CA LEU A 117 0.78 8.64 -13.94
C LEU A 117 0.73 10.06 -13.35
N HIS A 118 1.73 10.46 -12.56
CA HIS A 118 1.85 11.82 -12.01
C HIS A 118 2.68 12.75 -12.90
N THR A 119 3.07 12.30 -14.09
CA THR A 119 3.93 13.07 -15.01
C THR A 119 3.22 13.67 -16.22
N ALA A 120 1.95 13.36 -16.40
CA ALA A 120 1.10 13.83 -17.50
C ALA A 120 -0.36 13.48 -17.22
N GLN A 121 -1.26 13.91 -18.11
CA GLN A 121 -2.68 13.61 -18.01
C GLN A 121 -3.28 13.27 -19.38
N SER A 122 -4.25 12.35 -19.38
CA SER A 122 -5.02 11.97 -20.57
C SER A 122 -6.36 11.35 -20.18
N ASP A 123 -7.30 11.30 -21.11
CA ASP A 123 -8.61 10.68 -20.86
C ASP A 123 -8.48 9.20 -20.47
N ARG A 124 -7.54 8.48 -21.10
CA ARG A 124 -7.26 7.07 -20.77
C ARG A 124 -6.64 6.92 -19.37
N GLU A 125 -5.70 7.79 -19.02
CA GLU A 125 -5.09 7.84 -17.69
C GLU A 125 -6.16 7.99 -16.61
N SER A 126 -7.14 8.86 -16.81
CA SER A 126 -8.22 9.08 -15.83
C SER A 126 -9.01 7.81 -15.50
N VAL A 127 -9.06 6.84 -16.42
CA VAL A 127 -9.70 5.54 -16.24
C VAL A 127 -8.76 4.53 -15.58
N VAL A 128 -7.49 4.51 -15.96
CA VAL A 128 -6.53 3.50 -15.46
C VAL A 128 -5.80 3.91 -14.20
N HIS A 129 -5.84 5.18 -13.79
CA HIS A 129 -4.97 5.71 -12.74
C HIS A 129 -5.05 4.90 -11.45
N ARG A 130 -6.22 4.92 -10.82
CA ARG A 130 -6.49 4.22 -9.57
C ARG A 130 -6.38 2.69 -9.70
N PRO A 131 -6.95 2.04 -10.74
CA PRO A 131 -6.73 0.61 -10.96
C PRO A 131 -5.24 0.23 -11.02
N MET A 132 -4.44 0.98 -11.80
CA MET A 132 -3.02 0.69 -11.99
C MET A 132 -2.20 0.89 -10.73
N GLU A 133 -2.43 1.97 -9.98
CA GLU A 133 -1.76 2.18 -8.69
C GLU A 133 -2.08 1.06 -7.69
N TRP A 134 -3.34 0.60 -7.69
CA TRP A 134 -3.73 -0.51 -6.86
C TRP A 134 -3.05 -1.82 -7.30
N SER A 135 -2.98 -2.09 -8.62
CA SER A 135 -2.23 -3.20 -9.19
C SER A 135 -0.74 -3.17 -8.81
N VAL A 136 -0.09 -2.00 -8.90
CA VAL A 136 1.31 -1.83 -8.49
C VAL A 136 1.48 -2.14 -6.99
N CYS A 137 0.56 -1.66 -6.15
CA CYS A 137 0.59 -1.95 -4.72
C CYS A 137 0.38 -3.44 -4.42
N GLN A 138 -0.54 -4.13 -5.11
CA GLN A 138 -0.75 -5.58 -4.91
C GLN A 138 0.42 -6.41 -5.47
N SER A 139 1.08 -5.94 -6.52
CA SER A 139 2.24 -6.57 -7.15
C SER A 139 3.58 -6.16 -6.54
N TYR A 140 3.57 -5.39 -5.44
CA TYR A 140 4.77 -4.77 -4.90
C TYR A 140 5.91 -5.78 -4.67
N GLU A 141 5.64 -6.92 -4.05
CA GLU A 141 6.66 -7.93 -3.75
C GLU A 141 7.31 -8.52 -5.02
N ASN A 142 6.51 -8.76 -6.06
CA ASN A 142 7.01 -9.28 -7.34
C ASN A 142 7.87 -8.22 -8.06
N ILE A 143 7.35 -6.99 -8.18
CA ILE A 143 8.08 -5.88 -8.80
C ILE A 143 9.36 -5.58 -8.02
N TYR A 144 9.30 -5.59 -6.69
CA TYR A 144 10.45 -5.38 -5.83
C TYR A 144 11.49 -6.49 -5.99
N SER A 145 11.08 -7.77 -6.09
CA SER A 145 12.01 -8.87 -6.39
C SER A 145 12.71 -8.68 -7.73
N ARG A 146 11.99 -8.26 -8.77
CA ARG A 146 12.56 -7.93 -10.08
C ARG A 146 13.53 -6.75 -9.97
N CYS A 147 13.17 -5.71 -9.22
CA CYS A 147 14.03 -4.56 -8.93
C CYS A 147 15.35 -4.98 -8.26
N GLN A 148 15.31 -5.90 -7.29
CA GLN A 148 16.52 -6.39 -6.62
C GLN A 148 17.44 -7.21 -7.56
N ALA A 149 16.90 -7.79 -8.63
CA ALA A 149 17.68 -8.52 -9.63
C ALA A 149 18.35 -7.59 -10.66
N LEU A 150 17.94 -6.31 -10.74
CA LEU A 150 18.57 -5.33 -11.62
C LEU A 150 19.92 -4.86 -11.07
N PRO A 151 20.92 -4.56 -11.92
CA PRO A 151 22.11 -3.85 -11.50
C PRO A 151 21.72 -2.54 -10.80
N GLN A 152 22.30 -2.26 -9.63
CA GLN A 152 21.93 -1.08 -8.85
C GLN A 152 22.19 0.22 -9.62
N LEU A 153 21.12 0.95 -9.93
CA LEU A 153 21.20 2.30 -10.47
C LEU A 153 21.43 3.31 -9.32
N ALA A 154 22.57 3.99 -9.36
CA ALA A 154 22.81 5.12 -8.48
C ALA A 154 21.89 6.27 -8.86
N PHE A 155 21.29 6.92 -7.86
CA PHE A 155 20.54 8.16 -8.04
C PHE A 155 21.49 9.33 -7.71
N PRO A 156 22.05 10.03 -8.71
CA PRO A 156 22.96 11.13 -8.44
C PRO A 156 22.18 12.33 -7.88
N LEU A 157 22.70 12.91 -6.80
CA LEU A 157 22.27 14.22 -6.32
C LEU A 157 23.31 15.26 -6.73
N GLY A 158 22.85 16.37 -7.28
CA GLY A 158 23.71 17.49 -7.65
C GLY A 158 24.32 18.20 -6.43
N LEU A 159 25.32 19.04 -6.68
CA LEU A 159 25.93 19.90 -5.66
C LEU A 159 25.27 21.29 -5.55
N SER A 160 24.26 21.56 -6.37
CA SER A 160 23.53 22.83 -6.38
C SER A 160 22.71 23.02 -5.10
N GLU A 161 22.37 24.26 -4.75
CA GLU A 161 21.46 24.53 -3.61
C GLU A 161 20.06 23.95 -3.84
N ASP A 162 19.62 23.90 -5.10
CA ASP A 162 18.35 23.29 -5.53
C ASP A 162 18.51 21.81 -5.94
N TRP A 163 19.46 21.09 -5.33
CA TRP A 163 19.74 19.69 -5.67
C TRP A 163 18.50 18.79 -5.62
N LEU A 164 17.59 19.04 -4.66
CA LEU A 164 16.37 18.25 -4.50
C LEU A 164 15.35 18.56 -5.59
N GLY A 165 15.13 19.83 -5.93
CA GLY A 165 14.23 20.20 -7.01
C GLY A 165 14.68 19.62 -8.36
N GLN A 166 15.99 19.71 -8.64
CA GLN A 166 16.60 19.10 -9.82
C GLN A 166 16.47 17.57 -9.84
N ALA A 167 16.70 16.92 -8.70
CA ALA A 167 16.53 15.47 -8.55
C ALA A 167 15.08 15.04 -8.86
N VAL A 168 14.09 15.73 -8.30
CA VAL A 168 12.67 15.43 -8.51
C VAL A 168 12.29 15.65 -9.98
N LEU A 169 12.75 16.73 -10.62
CA LEU A 169 12.51 17.00 -12.04
C LEU A 169 13.14 15.95 -12.95
N GLN A 170 14.39 15.54 -12.69
CA GLN A 170 15.07 14.49 -13.45
C GLN A 170 14.37 13.14 -13.28
N GLY A 171 13.94 12.83 -12.05
CA GLY A 171 13.13 11.67 -11.74
C GLY A 171 11.82 11.64 -12.55
N ALA A 172 11.11 12.77 -12.55
CA ALA A 172 9.88 12.92 -13.33
C ALA A 172 10.12 12.77 -14.84
N GLN A 173 11.18 13.36 -15.37
CA GLN A 173 11.56 13.21 -16.77
C GLN A 173 11.86 11.76 -17.14
N PHE A 174 12.53 11.01 -16.26
CA PHE A 174 12.79 9.59 -16.47
C PHE A 174 11.49 8.78 -16.46
N ALA A 175 10.64 8.99 -15.45
CA ALA A 175 9.35 8.31 -15.33
C ALA A 175 8.42 8.61 -16.51
N HIS A 176 8.41 9.86 -16.98
CA HIS A 176 7.58 10.31 -18.10
C HIS A 176 7.83 9.54 -19.41
N GLN A 177 9.05 9.02 -19.62
CA GLN A 177 9.37 8.20 -20.80
C GLN A 177 8.49 6.95 -20.91
N TYR A 178 7.93 6.50 -19.78
CA TYR A 178 7.10 5.30 -19.70
C TYR A 178 5.60 5.59 -19.61
N TYR A 179 5.19 6.87 -19.47
CA TYR A 179 3.79 7.25 -19.28
C TYR A 179 2.88 6.68 -20.38
N SER A 180 3.16 7.01 -21.64
CA SER A 180 2.32 6.59 -22.77
C SER A 180 2.28 5.07 -22.93
N PHE A 181 3.37 4.37 -22.60
CA PHE A 181 3.44 2.92 -22.64
C PHE A 181 2.53 2.32 -21.58
N LEU A 182 2.72 2.66 -20.29
CA LEU A 182 1.98 2.07 -19.18
C LEU A 182 0.47 2.35 -19.27
N VAL A 183 0.08 3.58 -19.64
CA VAL A 183 -1.34 3.96 -19.79
C VAL A 183 -2.03 3.14 -20.89
N ARG A 184 -1.31 2.82 -21.96
CA ARG A 184 -1.83 2.01 -23.07
C ARG A 184 -1.81 0.52 -22.77
N ASP A 185 -0.72 0.03 -22.17
CA ASP A 185 -0.45 -1.39 -21.95
C ASP A 185 -1.32 -1.98 -20.84
N TYR A 186 -1.73 -1.18 -19.86
CA TYR A 186 -2.51 -1.66 -18.73
C TYR A 186 -3.86 -2.24 -19.13
N ASP A 187 -4.07 -3.51 -18.76
CA ASP A 187 -5.35 -4.20 -18.94
C ASP A 187 -6.30 -3.80 -17.81
N LEU A 188 -7.22 -2.89 -18.14
CA LEU A 188 -8.20 -2.39 -17.18
C LEU A 188 -9.13 -3.50 -16.67
N ILE A 189 -9.60 -4.38 -17.54
CA ILE A 189 -10.59 -5.38 -17.18
C ILE A 189 -9.95 -6.39 -16.23
N GLN A 190 -8.78 -6.93 -16.61
CA GLN A 190 -8.04 -7.85 -15.76
C GLN A 190 -7.62 -7.19 -14.46
N GLY A 191 -7.09 -5.96 -14.49
CA GLY A 191 -6.66 -5.22 -13.31
C GLY A 191 -7.78 -4.86 -12.33
N CYS A 192 -9.02 -4.72 -12.80
CA CYS A 192 -10.17 -4.52 -11.92
C CYS A 192 -10.63 -5.82 -11.24
N GLN A 193 -10.43 -6.97 -11.88
CA GLN A 193 -10.84 -8.29 -11.39
C GLN A 193 -9.76 -8.92 -10.49
N ASP A 194 -8.52 -8.94 -10.98
CA ASP A 194 -7.32 -9.41 -10.31
C ASP A 194 -6.20 -8.39 -10.52
N PRO A 195 -5.92 -7.49 -9.55
CA PRO A 195 -5.07 -6.33 -9.78
C PRO A 195 -3.69 -6.65 -10.37
N PRO A 196 -2.95 -7.66 -9.88
CA PRO A 196 -1.70 -8.07 -10.51
C PRO A 196 -1.81 -8.42 -12.00
N ALA A 197 -2.93 -9.01 -12.44
CA ALA A 197 -3.15 -9.42 -13.82
C ALA A 197 -3.32 -8.24 -14.79
N GLY A 198 -3.62 -7.04 -14.30
CA GLY A 198 -3.63 -5.82 -15.12
C GLY A 198 -2.24 -5.37 -15.60
N LEU A 199 -1.18 -5.89 -14.99
CA LEU A 199 0.22 -5.55 -15.31
C LEU A 199 0.86 -6.64 -16.17
N SER A 200 1.16 -6.31 -17.43
CA SER A 200 1.98 -7.17 -18.28
C SER A 200 3.37 -7.40 -17.70
N GLU A 201 4.09 -8.40 -18.23
CA GLU A 201 5.49 -8.63 -17.85
C GLU A 201 6.37 -7.41 -18.16
N GLU A 202 6.18 -6.78 -19.33
CA GLU A 202 6.95 -5.59 -19.73
C GLU A 202 6.64 -4.41 -18.80
N SER A 203 5.38 -4.21 -18.42
CA SER A 203 4.99 -3.22 -17.41
C SER A 203 5.67 -3.48 -16.05
N GLN A 204 5.75 -4.74 -15.61
CA GLN A 204 6.44 -5.09 -14.36
C GLN A 204 7.95 -4.82 -14.42
N GLU A 205 8.60 -5.03 -15.58
CA GLU A 205 10.01 -4.67 -15.77
C GLU A 205 10.25 -3.15 -15.76
N VAL A 206 9.33 -2.39 -16.33
CA VAL A 206 9.35 -0.92 -16.27
C VAL A 206 9.20 -0.45 -14.82
N PHE A 207 8.20 -0.96 -14.09
CA PHE A 207 8.02 -0.63 -12.67
C PHE A 207 9.22 -1.05 -11.81
N ALA A 208 9.89 -2.16 -12.13
CA ALA A 208 11.10 -2.56 -11.42
C ALA A 208 12.23 -1.51 -11.52
N LYS A 209 12.39 -0.88 -12.70
CA LYS A 209 13.36 0.23 -12.90
C LYS A 209 12.94 1.48 -12.13
N LEU A 210 11.64 1.80 -12.14
CA LEU A 210 11.10 2.96 -11.41
C LEU A 210 11.19 2.77 -9.89
N PHE A 211 10.96 1.55 -9.40
CA PHE A 211 11.18 1.18 -8.00
C PHE A 211 12.65 1.37 -7.62
N GLN A 212 13.57 0.95 -8.47
CA GLN A 212 15.00 1.14 -8.22
C GLN A 212 15.32 2.63 -8.07
N LEU A 213 14.80 3.47 -8.96
CA LEU A 213 14.98 4.92 -8.92
C LEU A 213 14.37 5.55 -7.65
N ALA A 214 13.16 5.17 -7.27
CA ALA A 214 12.49 5.64 -6.06
C ALA A 214 13.23 5.25 -4.79
N LEU A 215 13.66 3.99 -4.68
CA LEU A 215 14.31 3.45 -3.50
C LEU A 215 15.73 3.99 -3.31
N THR A 216 16.54 4.00 -4.38
CA THR A 216 17.91 4.54 -4.30
C THR A 216 17.91 6.06 -4.19
N GLY A 217 16.98 6.73 -4.88
CA GLY A 217 16.76 8.17 -4.77
C GLY A 217 16.40 8.59 -3.36
N TRP A 218 15.38 7.96 -2.76
CA TRP A 218 14.98 8.32 -1.41
C TRP A 218 16.07 8.02 -0.37
N GLY A 219 16.80 6.91 -0.52
CA GLY A 219 17.97 6.61 0.32
C GLY A 219 19.10 7.66 0.19
N ALA A 220 19.33 8.16 -1.02
CA ALA A 220 20.29 9.23 -1.27
C ALA A 220 19.83 10.57 -0.66
N VAL A 221 18.55 10.93 -0.83
CA VAL A 221 17.95 12.14 -0.23
C VAL A 221 18.07 12.11 1.28
N LEU A 222 17.73 10.99 1.92
CA LEU A 222 17.89 10.80 3.37
C LEU A 222 19.34 10.95 3.82
N THR A 223 20.29 10.43 3.04
CA THR A 223 21.73 10.61 3.32
C THR A 223 22.08 12.09 3.27
N ARG A 224 21.69 12.78 2.19
CA ARG A 224 22.03 14.18 1.96
C ARG A 224 21.41 15.11 3.00
N LEU A 225 20.19 14.83 3.46
CA LEU A 225 19.55 15.55 4.56
C LEU A 225 20.40 15.56 5.84
N THR A 226 21.24 14.54 6.06
CA THR A 226 22.14 14.51 7.22
C THR A 226 23.35 15.44 7.09
N ASP A 227 23.69 15.88 5.87
CA ASP A 227 24.72 16.89 5.62
C ASP A 227 24.16 18.32 5.83
N GLU A 228 22.84 18.49 5.71
CA GLU A 228 22.15 19.78 5.80
C GLU A 228 21.80 20.16 7.26
N THR A 229 21.76 19.19 8.17
CA THR A 229 21.47 19.42 9.60
C THR A 229 22.74 19.82 10.36
N SER A 230 22.64 20.84 11.21
CA SER A 230 23.68 21.24 12.17
C SER A 230 23.69 20.38 13.43
N ALA A 231 22.57 19.72 13.76
CA ALA A 231 22.49 18.84 14.91
C ALA A 231 23.15 17.48 14.64
N GLU A 232 23.95 17.01 15.61
CA GLU A 232 24.40 15.62 15.61
C GLU A 232 23.21 14.68 15.85
N ILE A 233 22.98 13.76 14.90
CA ILE A 233 21.98 12.70 15.03
C ILE A 233 22.56 11.63 15.98
N PRO A 234 21.89 11.34 17.11
CA PRO A 234 22.40 10.37 18.08
C PRO A 234 22.25 8.93 17.57
N GLU A 235 22.94 7.99 18.21
CA GLU A 235 22.67 6.58 17.98
C GLU A 235 21.33 6.19 18.60
N PHE A 236 20.49 5.54 17.80
CA PHE A 236 19.20 5.02 18.24
C PHE A 236 19.29 3.50 18.42
N SER A 237 18.96 3.01 19.61
CA SER A 237 18.77 1.58 19.84
C SER A 237 17.42 1.13 19.29
N LEU A 238 17.45 0.07 18.49
CA LEU A 238 16.26 -0.58 17.97
C LEU A 238 16.00 -1.83 18.82
N ASN A 239 15.00 -1.76 19.70
CA ASN A 239 14.57 -2.93 20.45
C ASN A 239 13.45 -3.65 19.67
N LEU A 240 13.75 -4.84 19.18
CA LEU A 240 12.81 -5.68 18.45
C LEU A 240 11.56 -6.00 19.29
N THR A 241 11.72 -6.19 20.60
CA THR A 241 10.60 -6.45 21.52
C THR A 241 9.66 -5.25 21.62
N SER A 242 10.20 -4.03 21.68
CA SER A 242 9.38 -2.81 21.69
C SER A 242 8.67 -2.59 20.35
N LEU A 243 9.32 -2.92 19.24
CA LEU A 243 8.72 -2.86 17.91
C LEU A 243 7.62 -3.92 17.73
N LEU A 244 7.82 -5.15 18.23
CA LEU A 244 6.79 -6.19 18.20
C LEU A 244 5.61 -5.85 19.11
N ALA A 245 5.84 -5.13 20.22
CA ALA A 245 4.79 -4.68 21.12
C ALA A 245 3.86 -3.61 20.51
N THR A 246 4.29 -2.87 19.48
CA THR A 246 3.42 -1.94 18.73
C THR A 246 2.58 -2.64 17.66
N ILE A 247 2.79 -3.94 17.44
CA ILE A 247 2.11 -4.72 16.42
C ILE A 247 0.91 -5.44 17.03
N ASP A 248 -0.24 -4.78 17.02
CA ASP A 248 -1.53 -5.46 17.16
C ASP A 248 -1.87 -6.18 15.85
N MET A 249 -1.22 -7.33 15.63
CA MET A 249 -1.37 -8.16 14.43
C MET A 249 -2.82 -8.45 13.99
N PRO A 250 -3.82 -8.62 14.89
CA PRO A 250 -5.22 -8.79 14.49
C PRO A 250 -5.78 -7.52 13.83
N LEU A 251 -5.46 -6.35 14.37
CA LEU A 251 -5.98 -5.08 13.89
C LEU A 251 -5.38 -4.68 12.54
N ALA A 252 -4.06 -4.82 12.42
CA ALA A 252 -3.35 -4.39 11.24
C ALA A 252 -3.83 -5.13 9.98
N TRP A 253 -4.24 -6.39 10.15
CA TRP A 253 -4.90 -7.17 9.11
C TRP A 253 -6.27 -6.60 8.74
N ILE A 254 -7.14 -6.32 9.71
CA ILE A 254 -8.49 -5.81 9.44
C ILE A 254 -8.40 -4.51 8.65
N VAL A 255 -7.52 -3.60 9.06
CA VAL A 255 -7.26 -2.34 8.33
C VAL A 255 -6.84 -2.60 6.88
N ARG A 256 -5.94 -3.57 6.63
CA ARG A 256 -5.52 -3.94 5.27
C ARG A 256 -6.71 -4.38 4.42
N LYS A 257 -7.54 -5.25 4.98
CA LYS A 257 -8.71 -5.81 4.30
C LYS A 257 -9.74 -4.74 3.97
N ILE A 258 -10.00 -3.79 4.87
CA ILE A 258 -10.93 -2.70 4.58
C ILE A 258 -10.38 -1.81 3.47
N SER A 259 -9.08 -1.47 3.51
CA SER A 259 -8.47 -0.74 2.40
C SER A 259 -8.62 -1.48 1.08
N SER A 260 -8.31 -2.78 1.03
CA SER A 260 -8.48 -3.60 -0.17
C SER A 260 -9.92 -3.65 -0.67
N PHE A 261 -10.91 -3.71 0.23
CA PHE A 261 -12.32 -3.70 -0.15
C PHE A 261 -12.77 -2.35 -0.72
N ASN A 262 -12.37 -1.25 -0.07
CA ASN A 262 -12.70 0.09 -0.54
C ASN A 262 -12.08 0.35 -1.91
N GLU A 263 -10.83 -0.09 -2.14
CA GLU A 263 -10.19 -0.04 -3.45
C GLU A 263 -10.93 -0.90 -4.48
N ARG A 264 -11.23 -2.17 -4.17
CA ARG A 264 -12.04 -3.05 -5.04
C ARG A 264 -13.33 -2.39 -5.50
N ARG A 265 -14.09 -1.81 -4.56
CA ARG A 265 -15.37 -1.16 -4.87
C ARG A 265 -15.20 0.05 -5.76
N ALA A 266 -14.20 0.89 -5.48
CA ALA A 266 -13.95 2.09 -6.27
C ALA A 266 -13.49 1.74 -7.70
N VAL A 267 -12.61 0.76 -7.83
CA VAL A 267 -12.11 0.26 -9.12
C VAL A 267 -13.22 -0.42 -9.93
N ALA A 268 -14.07 -1.22 -9.30
CA ALA A 268 -15.25 -1.80 -9.94
C ALA A 268 -16.24 -0.73 -10.44
N ALA A 269 -16.44 0.35 -9.68
CA ALA A 269 -17.32 1.45 -10.09
C ALA A 269 -16.76 2.21 -11.32
N ILE A 270 -15.44 2.37 -11.41
CA ILE A 270 -14.77 2.93 -12.59
C ILE A 270 -15.00 2.03 -13.81
N LEU A 271 -14.76 0.72 -13.68
CA LEU A 271 -14.94 -0.22 -14.78
C LEU A 271 -16.40 -0.22 -15.26
N GLN A 272 -17.36 -0.31 -14.34
CA GLN A 272 -18.78 -0.34 -14.69
C GLN A 272 -19.22 0.92 -15.47
N GLU A 273 -18.78 2.10 -15.03
CA GLU A 273 -19.10 3.35 -15.75
C GLU A 273 -18.44 3.40 -17.13
N TYR A 274 -17.18 2.99 -17.22
CA TYR A 274 -16.44 2.99 -18.47
C TYR A 274 -17.02 1.99 -19.49
N GLU A 275 -17.38 0.78 -19.06
CA GLU A 275 -18.05 -0.21 -19.92
C GLU A 275 -19.42 0.28 -20.41
N THR A 276 -20.15 1.03 -19.57
CA THR A 276 -21.49 1.53 -19.91
C THR A 276 -21.44 2.73 -20.84
N THR A 277 -20.49 3.65 -20.65
CA THR A 277 -20.52 4.98 -21.28
C THR A 277 -19.34 5.27 -22.21
N GLY A 278 -18.30 4.45 -22.19
CA GLY A 278 -17.04 4.68 -22.91
C GLY A 278 -16.19 5.84 -22.37
N SER A 279 -16.61 6.47 -21.28
CA SER A 279 -15.92 7.59 -20.65
C SER A 279 -16.08 7.54 -19.13
N LEU A 280 -15.40 8.43 -18.40
CA LEU A 280 -15.49 8.51 -16.95
C LEU A 280 -15.84 9.94 -16.53
N VAL A 281 -16.98 10.10 -15.86
CA VAL A 281 -17.50 11.40 -15.41
C VAL A 281 -17.81 11.36 -13.90
N LYS A 282 -18.57 10.36 -13.46
CA LYS A 282 -19.05 10.23 -12.08
C LYS A 282 -17.97 9.69 -11.15
N ASN A 283 -17.30 8.62 -11.54
CA ASN A 283 -16.34 7.89 -10.71
C ASN A 283 -14.87 8.27 -10.99
N VAL A 284 -14.62 9.42 -11.63
CA VAL A 284 -13.26 9.97 -11.78
C VAL A 284 -12.58 10.05 -10.41
N PRO A 285 -11.35 9.49 -10.25
CA PRO A 285 -10.61 9.58 -8.99
C PRO A 285 -10.48 11.03 -8.50
N ALA A 286 -10.54 11.22 -7.19
CA ALA A 286 -10.56 12.56 -6.59
C ALA A 286 -9.29 13.35 -6.93
N GLU A 287 -8.14 12.67 -6.99
CA GLU A 287 -6.85 13.23 -7.38
C GLU A 287 -6.86 13.74 -8.82
N VAL A 288 -7.29 12.89 -9.76
CA VAL A 288 -7.39 13.19 -11.19
C VAL A 288 -8.31 14.38 -11.41
N ARG A 289 -9.50 14.36 -10.78
CA ARG A 289 -10.47 15.46 -10.86
C ARG A 289 -9.89 16.77 -10.32
N ALA A 290 -9.17 16.73 -9.19
CA ALA A 290 -8.56 17.91 -8.61
C ALA A 290 -7.45 18.48 -9.50
N VAL A 291 -6.60 17.62 -10.07
CA VAL A 291 -5.55 18.01 -11.02
C VAL A 291 -6.16 18.62 -12.29
N GLN A 292 -7.21 18.01 -12.85
CA GLN A 292 -7.94 18.57 -14.00
C GLN A 292 -8.48 19.97 -13.71
N ALA A 293 -9.11 20.15 -12.54
CA ALA A 293 -9.65 21.44 -12.13
C ALA A 293 -8.55 22.50 -11.94
N GLU A 294 -7.40 22.15 -11.38
CA GLU A 294 -6.25 23.06 -11.24
C GLU A 294 -5.63 23.44 -12.58
N ARG A 295 -5.52 22.48 -13.52
CA ARG A 295 -5.04 22.77 -14.89
C ARG A 295 -5.98 23.71 -15.63
N ALA A 296 -7.29 23.51 -15.49
CA ALA A 296 -8.29 24.34 -16.13
C ALA A 296 -8.25 25.81 -15.65
N LYS A 297 -7.79 26.07 -14.42
CA LYS A 297 -7.60 27.44 -13.88
C LYS A 297 -6.39 28.16 -14.48
N GLN A 298 -5.43 27.41 -15.02
CA GLN A 298 -4.21 27.95 -15.61
C GLN A 298 -4.16 27.55 -17.09
N PRO A 299 -5.15 27.99 -17.91
CA PRO A 299 -5.15 27.67 -19.33
C PRO A 299 -3.83 28.15 -19.91
N MET A 300 -3.12 27.21 -20.53
CA MET A 300 -1.72 27.34 -20.87
C MET A 300 -1.39 28.70 -21.50
N ALA A 301 -0.28 29.30 -21.04
CA ALA A 301 0.40 30.40 -21.71
C ALA A 301 0.96 30.02 -23.11
N GLU A 302 0.44 28.96 -23.73
CA GLU A 302 0.87 28.44 -25.03
C GLU A 302 0.33 29.23 -26.23
N ALA A 303 -0.61 30.17 -26.04
CA ALA A 303 -1.07 31.05 -27.12
C ALA A 303 -0.12 32.24 -27.40
N ARG A 304 0.71 32.67 -26.44
CA ARG A 304 1.56 33.88 -26.61
C ARG A 304 2.99 33.59 -27.10
N ILE A 305 3.51 32.38 -26.91
CA ILE A 305 4.89 32.07 -27.31
C ILE A 305 4.96 31.63 -28.80
N ARG A 306 3.89 31.08 -29.37
CA ARG A 306 3.87 30.68 -30.79
C ARG A 306 3.61 31.81 -31.79
N GLN A 307 3.05 32.95 -31.37
CA GLN A 307 2.83 34.12 -32.27
C GLN A 307 3.95 35.18 -32.20
N GLY A 308 4.84 35.11 -31.21
CA GLY A 308 5.98 36.03 -31.09
C GLY A 308 7.26 35.59 -31.81
N ALA A 309 7.34 34.34 -32.26
CA ALA A 309 8.56 33.77 -32.87
C ALA A 309 8.48 33.59 -34.40
N ALA A 310 7.46 34.16 -35.04
CA ALA A 310 7.30 34.16 -36.51
C ALA A 310 7.80 35.46 -37.18
N SER A 311 8.68 36.21 -36.52
CA SER A 311 9.38 37.34 -37.13
C SER A 311 10.83 37.36 -36.63
N GLY A 312 11.78 37.16 -37.54
CA GLY A 312 13.18 37.56 -37.33
C GLY A 312 14.21 36.44 -37.21
N GLN A 313 14.75 36.06 -38.36
CA GLN A 313 16.18 35.72 -38.58
C GLN A 313 16.80 34.47 -37.93
N ARG A 314 17.23 33.55 -38.79
CA ARG A 314 18.35 32.61 -38.57
C ARG A 314 19.64 33.40 -38.26
N PRO A 315 20.53 32.95 -37.35
CA PRO A 315 21.59 32.01 -37.78
C PRO A 315 22.18 31.01 -36.73
N LYS A 316 22.70 29.90 -37.29
CA LYS A 316 23.87 29.03 -36.98
C LYS A 316 24.44 28.82 -35.55
N ARG A 317 24.35 27.54 -35.14
CA ARG A 317 25.38 26.57 -34.65
C ARG A 317 26.19 26.81 -33.34
N ALA A 318 25.90 25.88 -32.40
CA ALA A 318 26.74 25.13 -31.45
C ALA A 318 27.48 25.84 -30.29
N ILE A 319 27.20 25.38 -29.07
CA ILE A 319 28.16 24.84 -28.09
C ILE A 319 27.42 23.73 -27.29
N ASN A 320 28.10 22.60 -27.13
CA ASN A 320 27.68 21.43 -26.37
C ASN A 320 27.79 21.69 -24.87
N ASP A 321 26.79 21.28 -24.09
CA ASP A 321 27.00 20.63 -22.80
C ASP A 321 25.76 19.80 -22.43
N THR A 322 25.84 18.50 -22.66
CA THR A 322 24.86 17.54 -22.15
C THR A 322 25.63 16.37 -21.57
N GLN A 323 25.76 16.35 -20.25
CA GLN A 323 26.11 15.12 -19.54
C GLN A 323 24.88 14.21 -19.58
N ALA A 324 24.94 13.24 -20.50
CA ALA A 324 23.92 12.22 -20.70
C ALA A 324 24.19 11.00 -19.80
N PHE A 325 23.13 10.46 -19.21
CA PHE A 325 23.14 9.13 -18.60
C PHE A 325 23.52 8.05 -19.64
N PRO A 326 24.34 7.04 -19.28
CA PRO A 326 24.84 6.07 -20.25
C PRO A 326 23.72 5.14 -20.75
N ARG A 327 23.50 5.18 -22.07
CA ARG A 327 22.64 4.25 -22.80
C ARG A 327 23.33 2.89 -22.89
N VAL A 328 22.69 1.84 -22.36
CA VAL A 328 23.16 0.46 -22.53
C VAL A 328 23.02 0.06 -24.00
N ALA A 329 24.15 -0.04 -24.69
CA ALA A 329 24.23 -0.60 -26.03
C ALA A 329 24.38 -2.12 -25.93
N ARG A 330 23.47 -2.85 -26.59
CA ARG A 330 23.66 -4.25 -26.95
C ARG A 330 24.73 -4.30 -28.06
N THR A 331 25.88 -4.88 -27.76
CA THR A 331 26.84 -5.32 -28.78
C THR A 331 26.99 -6.82 -28.69
N ALA A 332 26.48 -7.50 -29.71
CA ALA A 332 26.90 -8.84 -30.06
C ALA A 332 28.34 -8.75 -30.60
N THR A 333 29.26 -9.49 -30.00
CA THR A 333 30.56 -9.74 -30.61
C THR A 333 30.95 -11.18 -30.35
N THR A 334 30.92 -11.94 -31.44
CA THR A 334 31.51 -13.26 -31.64
C THR A 334 32.96 -13.28 -31.18
N VAL A 335 33.29 -14.22 -30.29
CA VAL A 335 34.68 -14.61 -30.00
C VAL A 335 34.79 -16.12 -30.19
N SER A 336 35.77 -16.48 -31.00
CA SER A 336 36.07 -17.79 -31.55
C SER A 336 36.35 -18.84 -30.48
N VAL A 337 35.82 -20.04 -30.74
CA VAL A 337 36.03 -21.28 -30.00
C VAL A 337 37.42 -21.82 -30.31
N VAL A 338 38.21 -22.09 -29.26
CA VAL A 338 39.34 -23.04 -29.31
C VAL A 338 38.92 -24.25 -28.50
N GLN A 339 38.79 -25.38 -29.19
CA GLN A 339 38.55 -26.70 -28.62
C GLN A 339 39.80 -27.20 -27.88
N GLN A 340 39.61 -27.72 -26.67
CA GLN A 340 40.40 -28.84 -26.19
C GLN A 340 39.48 -29.80 -25.41
N GLU A 341 39.35 -30.99 -25.97
CA GLU A 341 38.67 -32.15 -25.40
C GLU A 341 39.44 -32.66 -24.17
N PHE A 342 38.74 -33.27 -23.20
CA PHE A 342 38.80 -34.73 -22.99
C PHE A 342 37.90 -35.22 -21.84
N ALA A 343 37.17 -36.29 -22.18
CA ALA A 343 36.81 -37.46 -21.38
C ALA A 343 35.84 -37.36 -20.18
N THR A 344 34.63 -37.87 -20.45
CA THR A 344 33.69 -38.59 -19.58
C THR A 344 34.34 -39.52 -18.54
N THR A 345 33.84 -39.50 -17.30
CA THR A 345 33.56 -40.73 -16.53
C THR A 345 32.46 -40.50 -15.48
N THR A 346 31.45 -41.35 -15.53
CA THR A 346 30.31 -41.52 -14.62
C THR A 346 30.73 -42.06 -13.25
N ARG A 347 30.19 -41.52 -12.14
CA ARG A 347 29.93 -42.33 -10.93
C ARG A 347 28.99 -41.65 -9.93
N ASN A 348 27.86 -42.31 -9.68
CA ASN A 348 27.03 -42.18 -8.49
C ASN A 348 27.86 -42.43 -7.22
N LYS A 349 27.58 -41.69 -6.13
CA LYS A 349 27.57 -42.22 -4.77
C LYS A 349 26.81 -41.31 -3.78
N SER A 350 25.87 -41.96 -3.10
CA SER A 350 25.20 -41.59 -1.85
C SER A 350 26.19 -41.46 -0.68
N LEU A 351 25.79 -40.72 0.38
CA LEU A 351 26.00 -40.90 1.84
C LEU A 351 25.63 -39.55 2.52
N ALA A 352 24.58 -39.44 3.33
CA ALA A 352 24.40 -39.89 4.73
C ALA A 352 25.21 -39.10 5.78
N ASP A 353 24.46 -38.62 6.77
CA ASP A 353 24.79 -38.26 8.17
C ASP A 353 25.83 -37.17 8.49
N ALA A 354 25.33 -36.08 9.09
CA ALA A 354 26.02 -35.40 10.19
C ALA A 354 25.03 -34.70 11.14
N ASN A 355 25.04 -35.16 12.38
CA ASN A 355 24.36 -34.65 13.57
C ASN A 355 24.50 -33.12 13.77
N ILE A 356 23.39 -32.45 14.11
CA ILE A 356 23.43 -31.21 14.89
C ILE A 356 22.48 -31.33 16.09
N VAL A 357 23.10 -31.12 17.25
CA VAL A 357 22.63 -31.28 18.62
C VAL A 357 21.60 -30.19 19.01
N SER A 358 20.50 -30.61 19.62
CA SER A 358 19.51 -29.75 20.29
C SER A 358 20.04 -29.20 21.63
N PRO A 359 19.72 -27.94 21.97
CA PRO A 359 19.66 -27.50 23.36
C PRO A 359 18.21 -27.31 23.84
N SER A 360 17.89 -28.11 24.85
CA SER A 360 16.97 -28.01 25.98
C SER A 360 16.03 -26.79 26.14
N THR A 361 14.75 -27.13 26.32
CA THR A 361 13.65 -26.36 26.93
C THR A 361 13.96 -25.93 28.38
N PRO A 362 13.52 -24.73 28.81
CA PRO A 362 13.18 -24.48 30.21
C PRO A 362 11.66 -24.43 30.43
N ALA A 363 11.24 -25.33 31.33
CA ALA A 363 10.10 -25.34 32.26
C ALA A 363 8.89 -24.41 32.06
N SER A 364 7.73 -25.07 32.02
CA SER A 364 6.36 -24.57 32.13
C SER A 364 6.09 -23.72 33.38
N LEU A 365 5.31 -22.66 33.19
CA LEU A 365 4.44 -22.08 34.23
C LEU A 365 3.01 -22.63 34.01
N PRO A 366 2.23 -22.88 35.08
CA PRO A 366 0.95 -23.57 35.00
C PRO A 366 -0.10 -22.72 34.26
N PRO A 367 -0.99 -23.34 33.47
CA PRO A 367 -2.14 -22.62 32.93
C PRO A 367 -3.06 -22.24 34.09
N PRO A 368 -3.63 -21.03 34.12
CA PRO A 368 -4.81 -20.80 34.94
C PRO A 368 -5.96 -21.61 34.33
N ASP A 369 -6.40 -22.62 35.08
CA ASP A 369 -7.67 -23.28 34.93
C ASP A 369 -8.79 -22.25 34.77
N SER A 370 -9.52 -22.33 33.66
CA SER A 370 -10.90 -22.82 33.74
C SER A 370 -11.40 -23.04 32.32
N ASP A 371 -11.51 -24.32 31.96
CA ASP A 371 -12.53 -24.82 31.05
C ASP A 371 -13.89 -24.22 31.43
N GLN A 372 -14.48 -23.49 30.49
CA GLN A 372 -15.91 -23.60 30.24
C GLN A 372 -16.14 -23.66 28.74
N GLU A 373 -15.96 -24.88 28.25
CA GLU A 373 -16.77 -25.42 27.17
C GLU A 373 -18.23 -25.39 27.63
N THR A 374 -18.95 -24.33 27.26
CA THR A 374 -20.42 -24.32 27.27
C THR A 374 -20.94 -23.94 25.88
N GLN A 375 -21.07 -24.94 25.03
CA GLN A 375 -22.21 -25.08 24.14
C GLN A 375 -22.84 -26.43 24.54
N PRO A 376 -24.16 -26.49 24.84
CA PRO A 376 -25.16 -26.10 23.87
C PRO A 376 -26.41 -25.41 24.47
N SER A 377 -26.74 -24.21 24.00
CA SER A 377 -28.14 -23.78 23.93
C SER A 377 -28.30 -22.78 22.78
N GLY A 378 -29.27 -23.05 21.91
CA GLY A 378 -29.58 -22.25 20.73
C GLY A 378 -30.19 -20.89 21.06
N SER A 379 -29.44 -20.00 21.72
CA SER A 379 -29.79 -18.58 21.73
C SER A 379 -29.30 -17.98 20.43
N ARG A 380 -30.24 -17.75 19.50
CA ARG A 380 -30.00 -16.95 18.28
C ARG A 380 -29.35 -15.62 18.69
N VAL A 381 -28.13 -15.37 18.23
CA VAL A 381 -27.49 -14.06 18.40
C VAL A 381 -28.34 -13.03 17.64
N GLY A 382 -28.79 -12.01 18.34
CA GLY A 382 -29.73 -11.02 17.82
C GLY A 382 -29.47 -9.63 18.41
N LEU A 383 -30.34 -8.67 18.09
CA LEU A 383 -30.17 -7.27 18.49
C LEU A 383 -30.10 -7.08 20.02
N SER A 384 -30.79 -7.93 20.79
CA SER A 384 -30.79 -7.87 22.25
C SER A 384 -29.61 -8.61 22.90
N SER A 385 -28.79 -9.32 22.11
CA SER A 385 -27.62 -10.02 22.65
C SER A 385 -26.54 -9.03 23.08
N ASP A 386 -25.77 -9.42 24.10
CA ASP A 386 -24.62 -8.65 24.55
C ASP A 386 -23.63 -8.41 23.42
N LEU A 387 -23.01 -7.22 23.41
CA LEU A 387 -22.07 -6.83 22.37
C LEU A 387 -20.86 -7.78 22.27
N VAL A 388 -20.48 -8.47 23.35
CA VAL A 388 -19.40 -9.47 23.34
C VAL A 388 -19.72 -10.69 22.47
N GLN A 389 -20.99 -10.91 22.13
CA GLN A 389 -21.43 -11.97 21.20
C GLN A 389 -21.29 -11.54 19.73
N ALA A 390 -21.01 -10.26 19.45
CA ALA A 390 -20.74 -9.81 18.10
C ALA A 390 -19.39 -10.36 17.59
N PRO A 391 -19.29 -10.71 16.30
CA PRO A 391 -18.02 -11.17 15.75
C PRO A 391 -16.91 -10.12 15.91
N SER A 392 -15.68 -10.59 16.11
CA SER A 392 -14.48 -9.75 16.29
C SER A 392 -14.46 -8.84 17.53
N ILE A 393 -15.50 -8.83 18.37
CA ILE A 393 -15.55 -8.04 19.60
C ILE A 393 -15.35 -8.95 20.83
N GLY A 394 -14.14 -8.94 21.38
CA GLY A 394 -13.83 -9.67 22.60
C GLY A 394 -14.25 -8.94 23.89
N PRO A 395 -14.17 -9.59 25.06
CA PRO A 395 -14.62 -9.03 26.35
C PRO A 395 -13.99 -7.67 26.70
N LYS A 396 -12.70 -7.48 26.39
CA LYS A 396 -12.01 -6.21 26.63
C LYS A 396 -12.56 -5.07 25.78
N THR A 397 -12.89 -5.35 24.52
CA THR A 397 -13.46 -4.38 23.60
C THR A 397 -14.91 -4.08 23.99
N ALA A 398 -15.72 -5.11 24.28
CA ALA A 398 -17.09 -4.92 24.77
C ALA A 398 -17.14 -4.08 26.05
N ALA A 399 -16.21 -4.28 27.00
CA ALA A 399 -16.10 -3.46 28.21
C ALA A 399 -15.78 -1.98 27.92
N ARG A 400 -15.06 -1.66 26.82
CA ARG A 400 -14.84 -0.27 26.41
C ARG A 400 -16.11 0.36 25.86
N PHE A 401 -16.86 -0.37 25.04
CA PHE A 401 -18.14 0.07 24.51
C PHE A 401 -19.18 0.28 25.62
N ALA A 402 -19.19 -0.59 26.63
CA ALA A 402 -20.05 -0.44 27.79
C ALA A 402 -19.81 0.89 28.53
N ARG A 403 -18.56 1.39 28.58
CA ARG A 403 -18.23 2.69 29.21
C ARG A 403 -18.80 3.90 28.46
N ILE A 404 -19.12 3.73 27.18
CA ILE A 404 -19.76 4.76 26.36
C ILE A 404 -21.26 4.49 26.15
N GLY A 405 -21.85 3.59 26.95
CA GLY A 405 -23.29 3.29 26.97
C GLY A 405 -23.76 2.27 25.93
N ILE A 406 -22.85 1.56 25.25
CA ILE A 406 -23.19 0.53 24.26
C ILE A 406 -22.97 -0.86 24.86
N HIS A 407 -24.06 -1.55 25.16
CA HIS A 407 -24.04 -2.86 25.84
C HIS A 407 -24.50 -4.01 24.94
N SER A 408 -25.39 -3.75 23.99
CA SER A 408 -25.99 -4.75 23.10
C SER A 408 -25.58 -4.57 21.63
N ILE A 409 -25.75 -5.64 20.85
CA ILE A 409 -25.54 -5.59 19.40
C ILE A 409 -26.45 -4.55 18.74
N GLY A 410 -27.72 -4.47 19.15
CA GLY A 410 -28.68 -3.51 18.60
C GLY A 410 -28.27 -2.07 18.82
N GLN A 411 -27.83 -1.73 20.05
CA GLN A 411 -27.28 -0.40 20.34
C GLN A 411 -26.06 -0.09 19.48
N PHE A 412 -25.16 -1.05 19.30
CA PHE A 412 -23.99 -0.87 18.46
C PHE A 412 -24.37 -0.66 16.99
N LEU A 413 -25.34 -1.41 16.45
CA LEU A 413 -25.79 -1.31 15.07
C LEU A 413 -26.53 0.01 14.77
N SER A 414 -27.17 0.61 15.78
CA SER A 414 -27.84 1.91 15.68
C SER A 414 -26.93 3.11 15.96
N ALA A 415 -25.71 2.88 16.45
CA ALA A 415 -24.80 3.96 16.83
C ALA A 415 -24.16 4.64 15.62
N ASP A 416 -23.97 5.96 15.72
CA ASP A 416 -23.18 6.74 14.77
C ASP A 416 -21.69 6.46 14.95
N LEU A 417 -21.01 6.08 13.87
CA LEU A 417 -19.63 5.61 13.93
C LEU A 417 -18.63 6.72 14.27
N GLU A 418 -18.87 7.97 13.87
CA GLU A 418 -17.98 9.08 14.20
C GLU A 418 -18.04 9.39 15.70
N SER A 419 -19.25 9.45 16.25
CA SER A 419 -19.47 9.61 17.69
C SER A 419 -18.85 8.46 18.48
N VAL A 420 -19.05 7.20 18.06
CA VAL A 420 -18.45 6.03 18.71
C VAL A 420 -16.93 6.12 18.68
N ARG A 421 -16.33 6.44 17.52
CA ARG A 421 -14.88 6.59 17.39
C ARG A 421 -14.33 7.67 18.31
N GLN A 422 -14.99 8.83 18.36
CA GLN A 422 -14.60 9.95 19.21
C GLN A 422 -14.68 9.59 20.69
N GLN A 423 -15.76 8.92 21.12
CA GLN A 423 -15.98 8.56 22.52
C GLN A 423 -15.07 7.42 23.00
N LEU A 424 -14.74 6.46 22.13
CA LEU A 424 -13.79 5.40 22.47
C LEU A 424 -12.35 5.94 22.66
N ASP A 425 -12.00 7.04 21.99
CA ASP A 425 -10.70 7.74 22.04
C ASP A 425 -9.49 6.79 21.93
N THR A 426 -9.61 5.78 21.07
CA THR A 426 -8.53 4.85 20.76
C THR A 426 -8.09 5.02 19.32
N ARG A 427 -6.80 5.30 19.10
CA ARG A 427 -6.22 5.47 17.75
C ARG A 427 -6.39 4.25 16.84
N TRP A 428 -6.56 3.07 17.45
CA TRP A 428 -6.54 1.79 16.80
C TRP A 428 -7.94 1.34 16.33
N ILE A 429 -9.03 1.82 16.95
CA ILE A 429 -10.40 1.58 16.49
C ILE A 429 -10.80 2.69 15.52
N THR A 430 -10.74 2.40 14.23
CA THR A 430 -11.10 3.36 13.18
C THR A 430 -12.58 3.23 12.77
N ILE A 431 -13.12 4.22 12.06
CA ILE A 431 -14.50 4.17 11.51
C ILE A 431 -14.67 2.95 10.62
N GLU A 432 -13.65 2.68 9.81
CA GLU A 432 -13.61 1.56 8.90
C GLU A 432 -13.72 0.23 9.65
N LEU A 433 -13.00 0.10 10.77
CA LEU A 433 -13.05 -1.08 11.64
C LEU A 433 -14.43 -1.26 12.28
N LEU A 434 -15.01 -0.16 12.79
CA LEU A 434 -16.34 -0.18 13.38
C LEU A 434 -17.42 -0.56 12.37
N SER A 435 -17.33 -0.03 11.15
CA SER A 435 -18.23 -0.40 10.05
C SER A 435 -18.13 -1.89 9.74
N GLU A 436 -16.92 -2.45 9.73
CA GLU A 436 -16.74 -3.88 9.51
C GLU A 436 -17.38 -4.72 10.62
N TRP A 437 -17.19 -4.36 11.89
CA TRP A 437 -17.84 -5.05 13.00
C TRP A 437 -19.36 -4.94 12.95
N GLN A 438 -19.90 -3.78 12.54
CA GLN A 438 -21.33 -3.65 12.30
C GLN A 438 -21.81 -4.58 11.17
N ASP A 439 -21.09 -4.69 10.07
CA ASP A 439 -21.45 -5.60 8.97
C ASP A 439 -21.44 -7.07 9.41
N GLN A 440 -20.42 -7.48 10.16
CA GLN A 440 -20.33 -8.83 10.72
C GLN A 440 -21.49 -9.10 11.69
N ALA A 441 -21.80 -8.16 12.58
CA ALA A 441 -22.90 -8.27 13.53
C ALA A 441 -24.27 -8.31 12.83
N ARG A 442 -24.48 -7.51 11.77
CA ARG A 442 -25.69 -7.55 10.93
C ARG A 442 -25.88 -8.93 10.32
N LEU A 443 -24.82 -9.52 9.75
CA LEU A 443 -24.88 -10.84 9.12
C LEU A 443 -25.28 -11.93 10.12
N VAL A 444 -24.66 -11.97 11.31
CA VAL A 444 -25.00 -12.97 12.33
C VAL A 444 -26.42 -12.79 12.87
N CYS A 445 -26.89 -11.54 13.04
CA CYS A 445 -28.26 -11.27 13.46
C CYS A 445 -29.30 -11.68 12.40
N ALA A 446 -28.99 -11.42 11.13
CA ALA A 446 -29.88 -11.70 10.00
C ALA A 446 -29.95 -13.21 9.69
N LEU A 447 -28.82 -13.92 9.79
CA LEU A 447 -28.69 -15.30 9.33
C LEU A 447 -28.21 -16.22 10.46
N PRO A 448 -29.13 -16.94 11.14
CA PRO A 448 -28.78 -17.81 12.27
C PRO A 448 -27.79 -18.94 11.94
N ILE A 449 -27.67 -19.31 10.66
CA ILE A 449 -26.71 -20.32 10.18
C ILE A 449 -25.25 -19.81 10.21
N LEU A 450 -25.06 -18.48 10.25
CA LEU A 450 -23.76 -17.84 10.34
C LEU A 450 -23.34 -17.70 11.80
N CYS A 451 -22.31 -18.46 12.19
CA CYS A 451 -21.58 -18.18 13.41
C CYS A 451 -20.47 -17.14 13.16
N GLY A 452 -19.85 -16.64 14.23
CA GLY A 452 -18.97 -15.47 14.16
C GLY A 452 -17.82 -15.56 13.16
N TYR A 453 -17.19 -16.73 12.99
CA TYR A 453 -16.11 -16.88 12.01
C TYR A 453 -16.62 -16.89 10.56
N LYS A 454 -17.83 -17.43 10.31
CA LYS A 454 -18.45 -17.44 8.96
C LYS A 454 -18.81 -16.01 8.53
N ALA A 455 -19.39 -15.23 9.43
CA ALA A 455 -19.65 -13.81 9.17
C ALA A 455 -18.36 -13.02 8.94
N GLN A 456 -17.30 -13.30 9.71
CA GLN A 456 -15.98 -12.72 9.46
C GLN A 456 -15.46 -13.09 8.06
N LEU A 457 -15.56 -14.36 7.63
CA LEU A 457 -15.14 -14.82 6.30
C LEU A 457 -15.97 -14.20 5.16
N LEU A 458 -17.26 -13.96 5.36
CA LEU A 458 -18.13 -13.33 4.37
C LEU A 458 -17.78 -11.85 4.17
N VAL A 459 -17.70 -11.08 5.26
CA VAL A 459 -17.31 -9.67 5.20
C VAL A 459 -15.91 -9.54 4.62
N ALA A 460 -15.04 -10.48 4.99
CA ALA A 460 -13.72 -10.65 4.43
C ALA A 460 -13.67 -10.90 2.92
N ALA A 461 -14.61 -11.66 2.40
CA ALA A 461 -14.76 -11.91 0.97
C ALA A 461 -15.52 -10.78 0.24
N GLY A 462 -15.85 -9.69 0.95
CA GLY A 462 -16.59 -8.55 0.40
C GLY A 462 -18.11 -8.65 0.50
N CYS A 463 -18.64 -9.72 1.09
CA CYS A 463 -20.07 -9.90 1.33
C CYS A 463 -20.48 -9.30 2.69
N ARG A 464 -21.07 -8.10 2.68
CA ARG A 464 -21.32 -7.28 3.89
C ARG A 464 -22.76 -7.30 4.42
N SER A 465 -23.70 -7.92 3.71
CA SER A 465 -25.10 -7.96 4.11
C SER A 465 -25.78 -9.23 3.62
N ALA A 466 -26.89 -9.61 4.26
CA ALA A 466 -27.72 -10.73 3.80
C ALA A 466 -28.27 -10.49 2.38
N HIS A 467 -28.64 -9.24 2.07
CA HIS A 467 -29.07 -8.84 0.73
C HIS A 467 -27.95 -8.95 -0.31
N HIS A 468 -26.70 -8.66 0.03
CA HIS A 468 -25.60 -8.94 -0.90
C HIS A 468 -25.45 -10.45 -1.09
N LEU A 469 -25.51 -11.22 0.02
CA LEU A 469 -25.31 -12.65 0.00
C LEU A 469 -26.32 -13.39 -0.89
N GLU A 470 -27.58 -12.97 -0.91
CA GLU A 470 -28.63 -13.62 -1.74
C GLU A 470 -28.34 -13.54 -3.25
N HIS A 471 -27.65 -12.48 -3.68
CA HIS A 471 -27.32 -12.17 -5.06
C HIS A 471 -25.94 -12.69 -5.48
N CYS A 472 -25.17 -13.27 -4.56
CA CYS A 472 -23.85 -13.81 -4.88
C CYS A 472 -23.94 -15.06 -5.77
N VAL A 473 -22.97 -15.20 -6.68
CA VAL A 473 -22.72 -16.45 -7.40
C VAL A 473 -21.87 -17.38 -6.51
N PRO A 474 -22.32 -18.60 -6.19
CA PRO A 474 -21.64 -19.46 -5.22
C PRO A 474 -20.16 -19.72 -5.53
N SER A 475 -19.83 -20.02 -6.79
CA SER A 475 -18.45 -20.32 -7.20
C SER A 475 -17.51 -19.12 -7.11
N VAL A 476 -18.02 -17.92 -7.34
CA VAL A 476 -17.25 -16.66 -7.21
C VAL A 476 -17.01 -16.36 -5.74
N LEU A 477 -18.06 -16.38 -4.91
CA LEU A 477 -17.94 -16.12 -3.48
C LEU A 477 -17.05 -17.16 -2.78
N TYR A 478 -17.16 -18.43 -3.16
CA TYR A 478 -16.28 -19.49 -2.67
C TYR A 478 -14.81 -19.22 -3.00
N ARG A 479 -14.49 -18.79 -4.23
CA ARG A 479 -13.13 -18.44 -4.63
C ARG A 479 -12.57 -17.30 -3.78
N GLU A 480 -13.36 -16.25 -3.53
CA GLU A 480 -12.95 -15.15 -2.66
C GLU A 480 -12.72 -15.60 -1.21
N ILE A 481 -13.59 -16.46 -0.67
CA ILE A 481 -13.43 -17.03 0.67
C ILE A 481 -12.15 -17.88 0.75
N VAL A 482 -11.89 -18.73 -0.25
CA VAL A 482 -10.66 -19.55 -0.29
C VAL A 482 -9.42 -18.66 -0.38
N GLY A 483 -9.44 -17.62 -1.22
CA GLY A 483 -8.35 -16.64 -1.31
C GLY A 483 -8.08 -15.97 0.04
N VAL A 484 -9.12 -15.64 0.80
CA VAL A 484 -8.98 -15.16 2.19
C VAL A 484 -8.33 -16.22 3.08
N CYS A 485 -8.81 -17.47 3.04
CA CYS A 485 -8.36 -18.59 3.88
C CYS A 485 -6.89 -18.97 3.65
N GLN A 486 -6.37 -18.81 2.44
CA GLN A 486 -4.96 -19.09 2.11
C GLN A 486 -3.99 -18.10 2.78
N GLY A 487 -4.44 -16.86 2.99
CA GLY A 487 -3.68 -15.84 3.71
C GLY A 487 -3.54 -16.12 5.21
N ILE A 488 -2.51 -15.55 5.82
CA ILE A 488 -2.23 -15.64 7.28
C ILE A 488 -3.48 -15.33 8.12
N ASP A 489 -4.31 -14.44 7.62
CA ASP A 489 -5.43 -13.90 8.36
C ASP A 489 -6.72 -14.73 8.23
N GLY A 490 -6.95 -15.35 7.08
CA GLY A 490 -8.01 -16.35 6.97
C GLY A 490 -7.75 -17.53 7.90
N ARG A 491 -6.48 -17.97 8.03
CA ARG A 491 -6.08 -18.97 9.03
C ARG A 491 -6.38 -18.51 10.47
N ARG A 492 -6.27 -17.21 10.77
CA ARG A 492 -6.64 -16.65 12.09
C ARG A 492 -8.15 -16.62 12.32
N ILE A 493 -8.96 -16.30 11.31
CA ILE A 493 -10.42 -16.38 11.41
C ILE A 493 -10.85 -17.83 11.65
N LEU A 494 -10.29 -18.75 10.85
CA LEU A 494 -10.58 -20.18 10.93
C LEU A 494 -10.16 -20.75 12.28
N ARG A 495 -9.05 -20.28 12.85
CA ARG A 495 -8.40 -20.91 14.01
C ARG A 495 -8.12 -22.38 13.69
N SER A 496 -8.86 -23.30 14.29
CA SER A 496 -8.83 -24.75 14.04
C SER A 496 -10.00 -25.24 13.17
N SER A 497 -10.89 -24.36 12.72
CA SER A 497 -12.03 -24.71 11.86
C SER A 497 -11.59 -25.01 10.43
N PRO A 498 -12.26 -25.94 9.73
CA PRO A 498 -11.96 -26.22 8.33
C PRO A 498 -12.36 -25.04 7.43
N ILE A 499 -11.67 -24.93 6.29
CA ILE A 499 -12.07 -24.01 5.22
C ILE A 499 -13.49 -24.39 4.76
N PRO A 500 -14.43 -23.43 4.67
CA PRO A 500 -15.77 -23.69 4.17
C PRO A 500 -15.73 -24.30 2.77
N THR A 501 -16.56 -25.30 2.52
CA THR A 501 -16.74 -25.91 1.21
C THR A 501 -17.62 -25.05 0.30
N LEU A 502 -17.63 -25.33 -1.01
CA LEU A 502 -18.58 -24.70 -1.92
C LEU A 502 -20.03 -24.93 -1.46
N GLN A 503 -20.33 -26.14 -0.98
CA GLN A 503 -21.65 -26.49 -0.45
C GLN A 503 -22.03 -25.63 0.77
N ASP A 504 -21.08 -25.32 1.65
CA ASP A 504 -21.34 -24.42 2.79
C ASP A 504 -21.74 -23.04 2.29
N VAL A 505 -21.04 -22.51 1.29
CA VAL A 505 -21.34 -21.19 0.70
C VAL A 505 -22.71 -21.19 0.02
N GLU A 506 -23.05 -22.23 -0.73
CA GLU A 506 -24.38 -22.42 -1.32
C GLU A 506 -25.48 -22.43 -0.26
N ASN A 507 -25.25 -23.14 0.85
CA ASN A 507 -26.19 -23.20 1.97
C ASN A 507 -26.39 -21.82 2.62
N TRP A 508 -25.35 -21.01 2.74
CA TRP A 508 -25.46 -19.65 3.28
C TRP A 508 -26.25 -18.72 2.36
N ILE A 509 -26.02 -18.82 1.04
CA ILE A 509 -26.78 -18.07 0.02
C ILE A 509 -28.26 -18.47 0.02
N ALA A 510 -28.54 -19.78 0.06
CA ALA A 510 -29.90 -20.30 0.13
C ALA A 510 -30.61 -19.83 1.41
N ALA A 511 -29.92 -19.83 2.55
CA ALA A 511 -30.47 -19.29 3.79
C ALA A 511 -30.78 -17.80 3.71
N ALA A 512 -29.95 -17.01 3.02
CA ALA A 512 -30.20 -15.58 2.79
C ALA A 512 -31.46 -15.35 1.94
N ARG A 513 -31.60 -16.08 0.84
CA ARG A 513 -32.80 -16.02 -0.03
C ARG A 513 -34.07 -16.40 0.74
N ALA A 514 -34.03 -17.49 1.49
CA ALA A 514 -35.17 -17.94 2.29
C ALA A 514 -35.57 -16.94 3.40
N MET A 515 -34.62 -16.15 3.92
CA MET A 515 -34.94 -15.07 4.86
C MET A 515 -35.57 -13.86 4.16
N ALA A 516 -35.09 -13.50 2.97
CA ALA A 516 -35.68 -12.43 2.18
C ALA A 516 -37.12 -12.76 1.76
N GLU A 517 -37.38 -13.99 1.32
CA GLU A 517 -38.72 -14.47 0.96
C GLU A 517 -39.71 -14.44 2.13
N ARG A 518 -39.24 -14.62 3.37
CA ARG A 518 -40.11 -14.54 4.57
C ARG A 518 -40.37 -13.12 5.05
N ALA A 519 -39.60 -12.15 4.56
CA ALA A 519 -39.72 -10.74 4.91
C ALA A 519 -40.53 -9.93 3.88
N ALA A 520 -40.74 -10.48 2.69
CA ALA A 520 -41.66 -10.01 1.66
C ALA A 520 -43.08 -10.53 1.93
#